data_AF-A0A5P8WGR6-F1
#
_entry.id   AF-A0A5P8WGR6-F1
#
_cell.length_a   1.000
_cell.length_b   1.000
_cell.length_c   1.000
_cell.angle_alpha   90.00
_cell.angle_beta   90.00
_cell.angle_gamma   90.00
#
_symmetry.space_group_name_H-M   'P 1'
#
loop_
_entity.id
_entity.type
_entity.pdbx_description
1 polymer ?
#
loop_
_entity_poly.entity_id
_entity_poly.type
_entity_poly.pdbx_seq_one_letter_code
_entity_poly.pdbx_strand_id
1 'polypeptide(L)'
;MGIYYKSNRDIREDFELQNWIQALQRPISKQGFGVVSLPPRLTNRDQLIDILTQIIFTAGPQHSAIAWIQYQYMAFIPNMPGAIYQAIPTIKGVIRDENSLTSFLPGVEATFAQVNVMAVIGTKQDPKAFTDFGVNSFQDFQTCRLIKVLNFSSQAKQGFQTLIFYKATSLIYFLGIGRSLLHFWHNF
;
A
#
# COMPACT_ATOMS: atom_id res chain seq x y z
N MET A 1 1.60 8.93 -19.29
CA MET A 1 2.72 8.44 -20.15
C MET A 1 2.69 8.95 -21.57
N GLY A 2 1.62 8.76 -22.37
CA GLY A 2 1.59 9.21 -23.78
C GLY A 2 1.74 10.72 -24.04
N ILE A 3 1.60 11.55 -23.00
CA ILE A 3 1.89 12.99 -23.05
C ILE A 3 3.40 13.24 -23.21
N TYR A 4 4.24 12.58 -22.40
CA TYR A 4 5.69 12.83 -22.33
C TYR A 4 6.52 11.86 -23.16
N TYR A 5 6.11 10.59 -23.29
CA TYR A 5 6.81 9.58 -24.09
C TYR A 5 5.94 9.20 -25.29
N LYS A 6 6.32 9.67 -26.49
CA LYS A 6 5.62 9.40 -27.76
C LYS A 6 5.94 8.03 -28.30
N SER A 7 7.16 7.53 -28.05
CA SER A 7 7.62 6.25 -28.54
C SER A 7 8.36 5.45 -27.46
N ASN A 8 8.58 4.15 -27.72
CA ASN A 8 9.43 3.31 -26.88
C ASN A 8 10.92 3.71 -26.99
N ARG A 9 11.30 4.46 -28.02
CA ARG A 9 12.66 5.02 -28.13
C ARG A 9 12.91 6.04 -27.02
N ASP A 10 11.95 6.92 -26.76
CA ASP A 10 12.02 7.95 -25.73
C ASP A 10 12.31 7.33 -24.35
N ILE A 11 11.70 6.18 -24.04
CA ILE A 11 11.94 5.42 -22.80
C ILE A 11 13.38 4.87 -22.72
N ARG A 12 13.91 4.37 -23.84
CA ARG A 12 15.25 3.76 -23.89
C ARG A 12 16.37 4.80 -23.82
N GLU A 13 16.12 5.99 -24.38
CA GLU A 13 17.09 7.08 -24.49
C GLU A 13 17.07 8.03 -23.29
N ASP A 14 16.03 8.00 -22.44
CA ASP A 14 15.96 8.76 -21.20
C ASP A 14 16.94 8.20 -20.14
N PHE A 15 18.13 8.80 -20.05
CA PHE A 15 19.16 8.33 -19.15
C PHE A 15 18.80 8.48 -17.66
N GLU A 16 17.96 9.46 -17.30
CA GLU A 16 17.51 9.66 -15.92
C GLU A 16 16.59 8.52 -15.50
N LEU A 17 15.64 8.16 -16.37
CA LEU A 17 14.75 7.03 -16.17
C LEU A 17 15.51 5.70 -16.07
N GLN A 18 16.54 5.52 -16.90
CA GLN A 18 17.39 4.32 -16.88
C GLN A 18 18.28 4.26 -15.62
N ASN A 19 18.73 5.41 -15.11
CA ASN A 19 19.48 5.47 -13.86
C ASN A 19 18.58 5.22 -12.65
N TRP A 20 17.34 5.74 -12.68
CA TRP A 20 16.35 5.50 -11.64
C TRP A 20 16.04 4.00 -11.48
N ILE A 21 15.78 3.27 -12.58
CA ILE A 21 15.50 1.82 -12.49
C ILE A 21 16.71 1.03 -11.99
N GLN A 22 17.93 1.45 -12.33
CA GLN A 22 19.15 0.83 -11.81
C GLN A 22 19.34 1.10 -10.31
N ALA A 23 19.02 2.31 -9.83
CA ALA A 23 19.07 2.64 -8.41
C ALA A 23 18.09 1.78 -7.59
N LEU A 24 16.89 1.54 -8.13
CA LEU A 24 15.89 0.66 -7.48
C LEU A 24 16.39 -0.79 -7.37
N GLN A 25 17.05 -1.33 -8.40
CA GLN A 25 17.57 -2.70 -8.39
C GLN A 25 18.83 -2.87 -7.56
N ARG A 26 19.65 -1.82 -7.47
CA ARG A 26 20.95 -1.89 -6.81
C ARG A 26 20.79 -2.42 -5.38
N PRO A 27 21.63 -3.37 -4.93
CA PRO A 27 21.52 -3.92 -3.58
C PRO A 27 21.63 -2.85 -2.50
N ILE A 28 20.99 -3.09 -1.35
CA ILE A 28 21.07 -2.20 -0.18
C ILE A 28 22.53 -2.01 0.27
N SER A 29 23.34 -3.08 0.20
CA SER A 29 24.79 -3.04 0.50
C SER A 29 25.59 -2.10 -0.42
N LYS A 30 25.01 -1.67 -1.54
CA LYS A 30 25.58 -0.72 -2.48
C LYS A 30 24.78 0.59 -2.55
N GLN A 31 24.03 0.94 -1.51
CA GLN A 31 23.22 2.17 -1.46
C GLN A 31 22.09 2.20 -2.50
N GLY A 32 21.47 1.06 -2.81
CA GLY A 32 20.23 0.99 -3.59
C GLY A 32 19.05 0.44 -2.78
N PHE A 33 17.97 0.05 -3.47
CA PHE A 33 16.74 -0.44 -2.84
C PHE A 33 16.53 -1.96 -2.90
N GLY A 34 17.38 -2.69 -3.64
CA GLY A 34 17.37 -4.15 -3.69
C GLY A 34 16.13 -4.77 -4.35
N VAL A 35 15.43 -4.05 -5.23
CA VAL A 35 14.22 -4.54 -5.90
C VAL A 35 14.60 -5.41 -7.11
N VAL A 36 14.97 -6.66 -6.84
CA VAL A 36 15.52 -7.59 -7.85
C VAL A 36 14.51 -8.08 -8.90
N SER A 37 13.21 -7.85 -8.70
CA SER A 37 12.15 -8.27 -9.63
C SER A 37 11.95 -7.32 -10.81
N LEU A 38 12.60 -6.15 -10.80
CA LEU A 38 12.50 -5.15 -11.87
C LEU A 38 13.36 -5.53 -13.07
N PRO A 39 13.00 -5.12 -14.30
CA PRO A 39 13.83 -5.36 -15.46
C PRO A 39 15.15 -4.56 -15.36
N PRO A 40 16.28 -5.09 -15.86
CA PRO A 40 17.58 -4.40 -15.81
C PRO A 40 17.56 -3.04 -16.52
N ARG A 41 16.73 -2.90 -17.55
CA ARG A 41 16.50 -1.65 -18.28
C ARG A 41 15.04 -1.54 -18.73
N LEU A 42 14.55 -0.31 -18.83
CA LEU A 42 13.23 -0.04 -19.39
C LEU A 42 13.32 0.05 -20.91
N THR A 43 12.41 -0.63 -21.60
CA THR A 43 12.43 -0.77 -23.07
C THR A 43 11.20 -0.19 -23.76
N ASN A 44 10.10 -0.05 -23.03
CA ASN A 44 8.82 0.40 -23.56
C ASN A 44 7.96 1.08 -22.49
N ARG A 45 6.91 1.76 -22.94
CA ARG A 45 6.01 2.51 -22.05
C ARG A 45 5.20 1.62 -21.12
N ASP A 46 4.85 0.41 -21.53
CA ASP A 46 4.00 -0.48 -20.74
C ASP A 46 4.73 -0.94 -19.47
N GLN A 47 6.03 -1.26 -19.58
CA GLN A 47 6.88 -1.55 -18.42
C GLN A 47 6.89 -0.39 -17.41
N LEU A 48 7.03 0.85 -17.89
CA LEU A 48 7.01 2.02 -17.02
C LEU A 48 5.63 2.23 -16.38
N ILE A 49 4.55 2.06 -17.16
CA ILE A 49 3.18 2.16 -16.65
C ILE A 49 2.95 1.14 -15.54
N ASP A 50 3.37 -0.12 -15.72
CA ASP A 50 3.17 -1.17 -14.73
C ASP A 50 3.91 -0.86 -13.42
N ILE A 51 5.19 -0.46 -13.50
CA ILE A 51 5.99 -0.11 -12.32
C ILE A 51 5.40 1.09 -11.58
N LEU A 52 5.07 2.17 -12.29
CA LEU A 52 4.48 3.35 -11.67
C LEU A 52 3.11 3.04 -11.07
N THR A 53 2.30 2.23 -11.74
CA THR A 53 1.00 1.80 -11.21
C THR A 53 1.18 1.05 -9.90
N GLN A 54 2.17 0.15 -9.82
CA GLN A 54 2.47 -0.59 -8.60
C GLN A 54 2.93 0.34 -7.47
N ILE A 55 3.86 1.27 -7.74
CA ILE A 55 4.33 2.23 -6.74
C ILE A 55 3.16 3.09 -6.21
N ILE A 56 2.36 3.65 -7.12
CA ILE A 56 1.22 4.50 -6.82
C ILE A 56 0.17 3.73 -6.00
N PHE A 57 -0.12 2.47 -6.37
CA PHE A 57 -1.04 1.62 -5.64
C PHE A 57 -0.54 1.29 -4.22
N THR A 58 0.71 0.85 -4.11
CA THR A 58 1.30 0.43 -2.84
C THR A 58 1.34 1.59 -1.85
N ALA A 59 1.76 2.78 -2.31
CA ALA A 59 1.92 3.95 -1.45
C ALA A 59 0.59 4.58 -1.02
N GLY A 60 -0.45 4.50 -1.85
CA GLY A 60 -1.76 5.07 -1.53
C GLY A 60 -2.78 3.99 -1.14
N PRO A 61 -3.56 3.46 -2.09
CA PRO A 61 -4.64 2.53 -1.82
C PRO A 61 -4.27 1.38 -0.88
N GLN A 62 -3.17 0.66 -1.15
CA GLN A 62 -2.78 -0.49 -0.34
C GLN A 62 -2.42 -0.08 1.09
N HIS A 63 -1.58 0.94 1.25
CA HIS A 63 -1.21 1.48 2.56
C HIS A 63 -2.45 1.89 3.36
N SER A 64 -3.37 2.62 2.75
CA SER A 64 -4.64 3.04 3.37
C SER A 64 -5.50 1.85 3.83
N ALA A 65 -5.62 0.81 3.00
CA ALA A 65 -6.45 -0.35 3.32
C ALA A 65 -5.91 -1.16 4.50
N ILE A 66 -4.59 -1.19 4.71
CA ILE A 66 -4.00 -1.88 5.86
C ILE A 66 -3.88 -0.99 7.09
N ALA A 67 -3.68 0.32 6.93
CA ALA A 67 -3.45 1.23 8.05
C ALA A 67 -4.76 1.60 8.76
N TRP A 68 -5.76 2.08 8.01
CA TRP A 68 -6.94 2.72 8.65
C TRP A 68 -7.90 1.75 9.33
N ILE A 69 -7.75 0.46 9.07
CA ILE A 69 -8.50 -0.59 9.78
C ILE A 69 -7.82 -1.01 11.09
N GLN A 70 -6.53 -0.64 11.30
CA GLN A 70 -5.76 -1.14 12.45
C GLN A 70 -6.43 -0.77 13.77
N TYR A 71 -6.91 0.45 13.94
CA TYR A 71 -7.59 0.82 15.18
C TYR A 71 -8.86 -0.01 15.40
N GLN A 72 -9.67 -0.22 14.36
CA GLN A 72 -10.92 -0.96 14.46
C GLN A 72 -10.72 -2.43 14.87
N TYR A 73 -9.66 -3.08 14.41
CA TYR A 73 -9.39 -4.49 14.71
C TYR A 73 -8.42 -4.72 15.87
N MET A 74 -7.45 -3.83 16.06
CA MET A 74 -6.33 -4.02 17.00
C MET A 74 -6.48 -3.21 18.30
N ALA A 75 -7.47 -2.32 18.42
CA ALA A 75 -7.78 -1.67 19.70
C ALA A 75 -8.51 -2.63 20.66
N PHE A 76 -9.24 -3.61 20.13
CA PHE A 76 -9.80 -4.70 20.93
C PHE A 76 -8.75 -5.82 21.09
N ILE A 77 -7.95 -5.73 22.16
CA ILE A 77 -6.81 -6.62 22.42
C ILE A 77 -7.11 -8.11 22.24
N PRO A 78 -8.23 -8.68 22.75
CA PRO A 78 -8.49 -10.11 22.59
C PRO A 78 -8.63 -10.57 21.13
N ASN A 79 -9.02 -9.68 20.20
CA ASN A 79 -9.12 -10.02 18.77
C ASN A 79 -7.74 -10.08 18.10
N MET A 80 -6.81 -9.20 18.48
CA MET A 80 -5.49 -9.13 17.86
C MET A 80 -4.43 -8.59 18.84
N PRO A 81 -3.97 -9.40 19.79
CA PRO A 81 -2.97 -8.97 20.75
C PRO A 81 -1.61 -8.83 20.05
N GLY A 82 -0.87 -7.78 20.39
CA GLY A 82 0.45 -7.52 19.81
C GLY A 82 1.52 -8.53 20.23
N ALA A 83 1.28 -9.26 21.33
CA ALA A 83 2.12 -10.35 21.82
C ALA A 83 1.29 -11.34 22.65
N ILE A 84 1.80 -12.57 22.76
CA ILE A 84 1.32 -13.59 23.69
C ILE A 84 2.34 -13.77 24.83
N TYR A 85 1.86 -13.85 26.06
CA TYR A 85 2.71 -13.85 27.27
C TYR A 85 2.84 -15.23 27.93
N GLN A 86 2.24 -16.26 27.32
CA GLN A 86 2.32 -17.66 27.74
C GLN A 86 2.65 -18.54 26.54
N ALA A 87 3.25 -19.70 26.82
CA ALA A 87 3.50 -20.69 25.79
C ALA A 87 2.17 -21.27 25.25
N ILE A 88 2.09 -21.45 23.93
CA ILE A 88 0.92 -22.07 23.30
C ILE A 88 0.75 -23.50 23.83
N PRO A 89 -0.42 -23.88 24.39
CA PRO A 89 -0.64 -25.21 24.92
C PRO A 89 -0.48 -26.29 23.84
N THR A 90 0.26 -27.35 24.16
CA THR A 90 0.50 -28.49 23.25
C THR A 90 -0.46 -29.65 23.46
N ILE A 91 -1.26 -29.61 24.53
CA ILE A 91 -2.28 -30.60 24.85
C ILE A 91 -3.64 -29.92 25.09
N LYS A 92 -4.72 -30.65 24.83
CA LYS A 92 -6.09 -30.14 25.01
C LYS A 92 -6.49 -30.11 26.50
N GLY A 93 -7.45 -29.25 26.86
CA GLY A 93 -8.04 -29.20 28.21
C GLY A 93 -7.22 -28.46 29.28
N VAL A 94 -6.20 -27.69 28.87
CA VAL A 94 -5.33 -26.91 29.78
C VAL A 94 -5.97 -25.56 30.16
N ILE A 95 -6.68 -24.92 29.22
CA ILE A 95 -7.43 -23.69 29.46
C ILE A 95 -8.78 -24.09 30.07
N ARG A 96 -9.00 -23.71 31.33
CA ARG A 96 -10.14 -24.18 32.15
C ARG A 96 -11.09 -23.08 32.56
N ASP A 97 -10.63 -21.84 32.54
CA ASP A 97 -11.36 -20.65 32.98
C ASP A 97 -10.86 -19.38 32.27
N GLU A 98 -11.55 -18.27 32.51
CA GLU A 98 -11.22 -16.97 31.92
C GLU A 98 -9.83 -16.47 32.33
N ASN A 99 -9.37 -16.73 33.55
CA ASN A 99 -8.05 -16.29 34.01
C ASN A 99 -6.94 -17.03 33.24
N SER A 100 -7.10 -18.34 33.04
CA SER A 100 -6.18 -19.15 32.25
C SER A 100 -6.13 -18.69 30.78
N LEU A 101 -7.27 -18.24 30.22
CA LEU A 101 -7.33 -17.70 28.86
C LEU A 101 -6.69 -16.30 28.75
N THR A 102 -7.06 -15.39 29.65
CA THR A 102 -6.59 -13.99 29.65
C THR A 102 -5.13 -13.86 30.07
N SER A 103 -4.55 -14.87 30.71
CA SER A 103 -3.11 -14.92 31.02
C SER A 103 -2.19 -14.83 29.78
N PHE A 104 -2.71 -15.15 28.60
CA PHE A 104 -2.00 -15.01 27.32
C PHE A 104 -1.93 -13.57 26.83
N LEU A 105 -2.86 -12.71 27.28
CA LEU A 105 -2.99 -11.33 26.82
C LEU A 105 -1.97 -10.41 27.52
N PRO A 106 -1.64 -9.26 26.91
CA PRO A 106 -0.79 -8.26 27.55
C PRO A 106 -1.39 -7.72 28.86
N GLY A 107 -0.49 -7.40 29.80
CA GLY A 107 -0.83 -6.57 30.96
C GLY A 107 -1.20 -5.13 30.57
N VAL A 108 -1.55 -4.34 31.57
CA VAL A 108 -2.10 -2.97 31.38
C VAL A 108 -1.15 -2.08 30.56
N GLU A 109 0.15 -2.03 30.90
CA GLU A 109 1.10 -1.15 30.21
C GLU A 109 1.26 -1.49 28.73
N ALA A 110 1.44 -2.77 28.40
CA ALA A 110 1.58 -3.23 27.02
C ALA A 110 0.28 -3.05 26.23
N THR A 111 -0.88 -3.24 26.87
CA THR A 111 -2.19 -2.93 26.29
C THR A 111 -2.28 -1.45 25.92
N PHE A 112 -1.96 -0.54 26.85
CA PHE A 112 -1.97 0.89 26.58
C PHE A 112 -1.00 1.28 25.46
N ALA A 113 0.21 0.72 25.46
CA ALA A 113 1.18 0.96 24.40
C ALA A 113 0.62 0.57 23.02
N GLN A 114 0.03 -0.63 22.90
CA GLN A 114 -0.59 -1.07 21.65
C GLN A 114 -1.73 -0.15 21.21
N VAL A 115 -2.71 0.09 22.08
CA VAL A 115 -3.91 0.90 21.74
C VAL A 115 -3.49 2.31 21.34
N ASN A 116 -2.53 2.91 22.04
CA ASN A 116 -2.01 4.23 21.71
C ASN A 116 -1.35 4.27 20.34
N VAL A 117 -0.49 3.29 20.02
CA VAL A 117 0.13 3.23 18.68
C VAL A 117 -0.95 3.10 17.61
N MET A 118 -1.93 2.20 17.79
CA MET A 118 -3.01 1.98 16.83
C MET A 118 -3.91 3.21 16.66
N ALA A 119 -4.14 3.99 17.71
CA ALA A 119 -4.89 5.25 17.62
C ALA A 119 -4.16 6.28 16.73
N VAL A 120 -2.83 6.31 16.81
CA VAL A 120 -2.00 7.24 16.04
C VAL A 120 -1.87 6.81 14.58
N ILE A 121 -1.59 5.54 14.31
CA ILE A 121 -1.32 5.07 12.93
C ILE A 121 -2.58 4.64 12.17
N GLY A 122 -3.63 4.25 12.91
CA GLY A 122 -4.89 3.78 12.34
C GLY A 122 -5.87 4.89 11.98
N THR A 123 -5.50 6.15 12.19
CA THR A 123 -6.36 7.31 11.89
C THR A 123 -5.77 8.12 10.73
N LYS A 124 -6.61 8.43 9.74
CA LYS A 124 -6.22 9.31 8.65
C LYS A 124 -6.22 10.76 9.16
N GLN A 125 -5.04 11.36 9.32
CA GLN A 125 -4.90 12.75 9.76
C GLN A 125 -5.06 13.77 8.63
N ASP A 126 -4.58 13.43 7.42
CA ASP A 126 -4.64 14.32 6.27
C ASP A 126 -5.99 14.21 5.54
N PRO A 127 -6.77 15.30 5.40
CA PRO A 127 -8.03 15.27 4.67
C PRO A 127 -7.83 15.09 3.16
N LYS A 128 -6.62 15.32 2.62
CA LYS A 128 -6.38 15.28 1.17
C LYS A 128 -6.80 13.95 0.54
N ALA A 129 -7.45 14.04 -0.60
CA ALA A 129 -7.81 12.89 -1.40
C ALA A 129 -6.56 12.32 -2.08
N PHE A 130 -6.58 11.03 -2.41
CA PHE A 130 -5.48 10.38 -3.12
C PHE A 130 -5.15 11.04 -4.47
N THR A 131 -6.14 11.65 -5.12
CA THR A 131 -5.99 12.35 -6.40
C THR A 131 -5.74 13.85 -6.25
N ASP A 132 -5.60 14.34 -5.01
CA ASP A 132 -5.23 15.72 -4.74
C ASP A 132 -3.70 15.87 -4.84
N PHE A 133 -3.23 16.18 -6.05
CA PHE A 133 -1.81 16.37 -6.33
C PHE A 133 -1.27 17.73 -5.85
N GLY A 134 -2.05 18.55 -5.14
CA GLY A 134 -1.60 19.87 -4.69
C GLY A 134 -1.36 20.88 -5.82
N VAL A 135 -0.72 22.01 -5.48
CA VAL A 135 -0.46 23.12 -6.41
C VAL A 135 0.90 22.94 -7.09
N ASN A 136 0.98 23.19 -8.39
CA ASN A 136 2.21 23.21 -9.20
C ASN A 136 2.95 21.87 -9.40
N SER A 137 2.38 20.73 -9.00
CA SER A 137 2.96 19.41 -9.26
C SER A 137 3.09 19.10 -10.76
N PHE A 138 2.24 19.72 -11.58
CA PHE A 138 2.33 19.72 -13.04
C PHE A 138 2.07 21.13 -13.55
N GLN A 139 2.80 21.53 -14.59
CA GLN A 139 2.67 22.86 -15.20
C GLN A 139 2.23 22.78 -16.67
N ASP A 140 2.43 21.64 -17.34
CA ASP A 140 2.02 21.50 -18.73
C ASP A 140 0.50 21.38 -18.86
N PHE A 141 -0.03 22.05 -19.89
CA PHE A 141 -1.46 22.20 -20.07
C PHE A 141 -2.20 20.87 -20.29
N GLN A 142 -1.58 19.92 -20.99
CA GLN A 142 -2.20 18.62 -21.29
C GLN A 142 -2.40 17.80 -20.01
N THR A 143 -1.38 17.75 -19.15
CA THR A 143 -1.45 17.01 -17.89
C THR A 143 -2.34 17.71 -16.88
N CYS A 144 -2.27 19.04 -16.77
CA CYS A 144 -3.19 19.82 -15.94
C CYS A 144 -4.66 19.59 -16.34
N ARG A 145 -4.95 19.52 -17.64
CA ARG A 145 -6.29 19.19 -18.15
C ARG A 145 -6.71 17.77 -17.75
N LEU A 146 -5.82 16.80 -17.93
CA LEU A 146 -6.08 15.39 -17.56
C LEU A 146 -6.38 15.24 -16.07
N ILE A 147 -5.58 15.87 -15.20
CA ILE A 147 -5.76 15.82 -13.75
C ILE A 147 -7.08 16.49 -13.35
N LYS A 148 -7.45 17.61 -13.97
CA LYS A 148 -8.77 18.23 -13.73
C LYS A 148 -9.90 17.26 -14.10
N VAL A 149 -9.82 16.60 -15.25
CA VAL A 149 -10.83 15.59 -15.64
C VAL A 149 -10.90 14.46 -14.60
N LEU A 150 -9.75 13.92 -14.18
CA LEU A 150 -9.70 12.91 -13.12
C LEU A 150 -10.30 13.43 -11.80
N ASN A 151 -10.09 14.69 -11.44
CA ASN A 151 -10.58 15.25 -10.17
C ASN A 151 -12.05 15.67 -10.18
N PHE A 152 -12.65 15.93 -11.34
CA PHE A 152 -14.04 16.41 -11.44
C PHE A 152 -15.01 15.40 -12.04
N SER A 153 -14.53 14.39 -12.78
CA SER A 153 -15.40 13.33 -13.31
C SER A 153 -15.44 12.15 -12.34
N SER A 154 -16.61 11.90 -11.74
CA SER A 154 -16.87 10.72 -10.90
C SER A 154 -16.56 9.41 -11.64
N GLN A 155 -16.96 9.32 -12.91
CA GLN A 155 -16.68 8.16 -13.76
C GLN A 155 -15.18 7.98 -14.00
N ALA A 156 -14.43 9.07 -14.20
CA ALA A 156 -12.99 9.00 -14.38
C ALA A 156 -12.26 8.60 -13.09
N LYS A 157 -12.71 9.08 -11.92
CA LYS A 157 -12.19 8.64 -10.61
C LYS A 157 -12.41 7.16 -10.41
N GLN A 158 -13.64 6.71 -10.63
CA GLN A 158 -14.01 5.32 -10.42
C GLN A 158 -13.25 4.41 -11.39
N GLY A 159 -13.17 4.76 -12.68
CA GLY A 159 -12.37 4.03 -13.66
C GLY A 159 -10.88 3.97 -13.30
N PHE A 160 -10.31 5.07 -12.79
CA PHE A 160 -8.92 5.12 -12.34
C PHE A 160 -8.67 4.21 -11.12
N GLN A 161 -9.54 4.26 -10.12
CA GLN A 161 -9.49 3.39 -8.95
C GLN A 161 -9.62 1.93 -9.34
N THR A 162 -10.56 1.60 -10.23
CA THR A 162 -10.77 0.26 -10.76
C THR A 162 -9.56 -0.25 -11.54
N LEU A 163 -8.94 0.57 -12.39
CA LEU A 163 -7.75 0.18 -13.15
C LEU A 163 -6.56 -0.12 -12.23
N ILE A 164 -6.32 0.76 -11.26
CA ILE A 164 -5.30 0.58 -10.24
C ILE A 164 -5.55 -0.72 -9.48
N PHE A 165 -6.80 -0.97 -9.07
CA PHE A 165 -7.19 -2.19 -8.38
C PHE A 165 -6.92 -3.42 -9.24
N TYR A 166 -7.43 -3.51 -10.47
CA TYR A 166 -7.23 -4.68 -11.34
C TYR A 166 -5.75 -4.98 -11.60
N LYS A 167 -4.95 -3.96 -11.92
CA LYS A 167 -3.51 -4.14 -12.14
C LYS A 167 -2.77 -4.57 -10.86
N ALA A 168 -3.22 -4.11 -9.70
CA ALA A 168 -2.64 -4.48 -8.42
C ALA A 168 -3.13 -5.83 -7.86
N THR A 169 -4.34 -6.28 -8.21
CA THR A 169 -4.92 -7.52 -7.69
C THR A 169 -4.13 -8.74 -8.19
N SER A 170 -3.53 -8.66 -9.38
CA SER A 170 -2.57 -9.65 -9.88
C SER A 170 -1.39 -9.90 -8.92
N LEU A 171 -1.04 -8.91 -8.08
CA LEU A 171 -0.01 -9.00 -7.05
C LEU A 171 -0.56 -9.56 -5.72
N ILE A 172 -1.80 -9.24 -5.36
CA ILE A 172 -2.46 -9.72 -4.14
C ILE A 172 -2.65 -11.25 -4.18
N TYR A 173 -3.04 -11.79 -5.34
CA TYR A 173 -3.08 -13.24 -5.56
C TYR A 173 -1.70 -13.91 -5.47
N PHE A 174 -0.63 -13.19 -5.82
CA PHE A 174 0.75 -13.68 -5.75
C PHE A 174 1.31 -13.67 -4.32
N LEU A 175 0.83 -12.76 -3.46
CA LEU A 175 1.24 -12.60 -2.06
C LEU A 175 0.37 -13.36 -1.05
N GLY A 176 -0.68 -14.05 -1.49
CA GLY A 176 -1.52 -14.87 -0.61
C GLY A 176 -2.34 -14.09 0.43
N ILE A 177 -2.50 -12.77 0.26
CA ILE A 177 -3.26 -11.93 1.19
C ILE A 177 -4.75 -12.08 0.86
N GLY A 178 -5.46 -12.82 1.73
CA GLY A 178 -6.79 -13.38 1.48
C GLY A 178 -7.95 -12.39 1.27
N ARG A 179 -9.13 -12.98 1.01
CA ARG A 179 -10.44 -12.38 0.66
C ARG A 179 -10.89 -11.16 1.49
N SER A 180 -10.31 -10.91 2.65
CA SER A 180 -10.69 -9.84 3.58
C SER A 180 -10.48 -8.43 2.99
N LEU A 181 -9.45 -8.24 2.16
CA LEU A 181 -9.20 -6.95 1.50
C LEU A 181 -10.27 -6.62 0.45
N LEU A 182 -10.83 -7.62 -0.24
CA LEU A 182 -11.88 -7.40 -1.27
C LEU A 182 -13.16 -6.79 -0.68
N HIS A 183 -13.52 -7.12 0.56
CA HIS A 183 -14.72 -6.58 1.21
C HIS A 183 -14.58 -5.12 1.65
N PHE A 184 -13.37 -4.66 1.99
CA PHE A 184 -13.11 -3.26 2.34
C PHE A 184 -13.34 -2.32 1.14
N TRP A 185 -13.00 -2.78 -0.06
CA TRP A 185 -13.07 -1.97 -1.29
C TRP A 185 -14.44 -1.90 -1.96
N HIS A 186 -15.35 -2.83 -1.67
CA HIS A 186 -16.73 -2.75 -2.18
C HIS A 186 -17.55 -1.62 -1.53
N ASN A 187 -17.06 -1.05 -0.41
CA ASN A 187 -17.75 -0.03 0.37
C ASN A 187 -17.07 1.36 0.29
N PHE A 188 -16.14 1.56 -0.64
CA PHE A 188 -15.44 2.82 -0.90
C PHE A 188 -15.71 3.36 -2.31
#